data_AF-F1Z721-F1
#
_entry.id   AF-F1Z721-F1
#
_cell.length_a   1.000
_cell.length_b   1.000
_cell.length_c   1.000
_cell.angle_alpha   90.00
_cell.angle_beta   90.00
_cell.angle_gamma   90.00
#
_symmetry.space_group_name_H-M   'P 1'
#
loop_
_entity.id
_entity.type
_entity.pdbx_description
1 polymer ?
#
loop_
_entity_poly.entity_id
_entity_poly.type
_entity_poly.pdbx_seq_one_letter_code
_entity_poly.pdbx_strand_id
1 'polypeptide(L)'
;MLIAIALAMTPVQGGHLDYAHAMDCAVGEAVLARLLADDSAAGSAEAGSDEAGGDRAQAERLAGLARYWFDKARAQAPDPSTARADFARRQQALGDEVAASRDAASLQGLFEARLAPCEAAMAASSETQDEPQAS
;
A
#
# COMPACT_ATOMS: atom_id res chain seq x y z
N MET A 1 27.66 19.00 32.83
CA MET A 1 26.25 18.57 32.94
C MET A 1 25.63 18.68 31.55
N LEU A 2 25.32 17.53 30.94
CA LEU A 2 24.31 17.18 29.89
C LEU A 2 24.02 18.20 28.76
N ILE A 3 23.87 17.91 27.46
CA ILE A 3 23.88 16.74 26.56
C ILE A 3 24.06 17.33 25.14
N ALA A 4 24.79 16.64 24.26
CA ALA A 4 24.87 16.92 22.83
C ALA A 4 23.62 16.44 22.10
N ILE A 5 23.07 17.26 21.19
CA ILE A 5 22.19 16.78 20.11
C ILE A 5 22.58 17.50 18.83
N ALA A 6 23.50 16.90 18.08
CA ALA A 6 23.67 17.17 16.66
C ALA A 6 22.94 16.05 15.90
N LEU A 7 21.65 16.23 15.66
CA LEU A 7 20.87 15.42 14.72
C LEU A 7 20.76 16.22 13.41
N ALA A 8 21.81 16.15 12.61
CA ALA A 8 21.77 16.56 11.21
C ALA A 8 22.33 15.40 10.38
N MET A 9 21.54 14.34 10.27
CA MET A 9 21.69 13.35 9.21
C MET A 9 20.58 13.59 8.19
N THR A 10 20.84 14.47 7.24
CA THR A 10 20.17 14.47 5.94
C THR A 10 21.24 14.44 4.89
N PRO A 11 21.32 13.33 4.16
CA PRO A 11 21.00 13.42 2.74
C PRO A 11 19.88 12.45 2.36
N VAL A 12 18.71 12.99 1.98
CA VAL A 12 17.79 12.31 1.07
C VAL A 12 18.43 12.45 -0.32
N GLN A 13 19.19 11.43 -0.72
CA GLN A 13 19.74 11.29 -2.07
C GLN A 13 19.72 9.79 -2.42
N GLY A 14 18.84 9.41 -3.35
CA GLY A 14 18.67 8.03 -3.85
C GLY A 14 17.46 7.31 -3.24
N GLY A 15 16.38 7.20 -4.00
CA GLY A 15 15.09 6.63 -3.59
C GLY A 15 15.13 5.13 -3.25
N HIS A 16 15.68 4.79 -2.10
CA HIS A 16 15.39 3.50 -1.47
C HIS A 16 14.04 3.60 -0.77
N LEU A 17 13.02 3.04 -1.41
CA LEU A 17 11.76 2.67 -0.75
C LEU A 17 12.07 1.84 0.49
N ASP A 18 11.89 2.41 1.68
CA ASP A 18 12.19 1.72 2.94
C ASP A 18 11.14 0.64 3.28
N TYR A 19 11.48 -0.24 4.24
CA TYR A 19 10.62 -1.32 4.69
C TYR A 19 9.24 -0.82 5.14
N ALA A 20 9.18 0.30 5.87
CA ALA A 20 7.95 0.80 6.46
C ALA A 20 7.00 1.31 5.37
N HIS A 21 7.53 2.07 4.40
CA HIS A 21 6.76 2.55 3.27
C HIS A 21 6.23 1.41 2.41
N ALA A 22 7.08 0.43 2.07
CA ALA A 22 6.65 -0.74 1.32
C ALA A 22 5.59 -1.55 2.08
N MET A 23 5.71 -1.66 3.41
CA MET A 23 4.70 -2.35 4.23
C MET A 23 3.37 -1.59 4.29
N ASP A 24 3.40 -0.27 4.42
CA ASP A 24 2.19 0.54 4.49
C ASP A 24 1.42 0.55 3.16
N CYS A 25 2.14 0.62 2.03
CA CYS A 25 1.56 0.43 0.71
C CYS A 25 0.95 -0.96 0.56
N ALA A 26 1.68 -2.01 0.94
CA ALA A 26 1.16 -3.38 0.84
C ALA A 26 -0.16 -3.56 1.62
N VAL A 27 -0.20 -3.03 2.84
CA VAL A 27 -1.36 -3.13 3.73
C VAL A 27 -2.55 -2.32 3.20
N GLY A 28 -2.32 -1.07 2.78
CA GLY A 28 -3.38 -0.21 2.25
C GLY A 28 -4.05 -0.81 1.02
N GLU A 29 -3.24 -1.26 0.06
CA GLU A 29 -3.69 -1.92 -1.18
C GLU A 29 -4.47 -3.21 -0.88
N ALA A 30 -4.00 -4.02 0.08
CA ALA A 30 -4.66 -5.27 0.42
C ALA A 30 -6.01 -5.07 1.12
N VAL A 31 -6.12 -4.06 1.97
CA VAL A 31 -7.40 -3.73 2.63
C VAL A 31 -8.38 -3.19 1.62
N LEU A 32 -7.97 -2.30 0.72
CA LEU A 32 -8.84 -1.75 -0.31
C LEU A 32 -9.31 -2.82 -1.31
N ALA A 33 -8.41 -3.72 -1.73
CA ALA A 33 -8.75 -4.86 -2.58
C ALA A 33 -9.85 -5.73 -1.94
N ARG A 34 -9.75 -5.97 -0.63
CA ARG A 34 -10.74 -6.77 0.11
C ARG A 34 -12.08 -6.06 0.21
N LEU A 35 -12.10 -4.75 0.48
CA LEU A 35 -13.33 -3.98 0.56
C LEU A 35 -14.08 -3.97 -0.78
N LEU A 36 -13.38 -3.75 -1.88
CA LEU A 36 -13.99 -3.79 -3.21
C LEU A 36 -14.50 -5.18 -3.57
N ALA A 37 -13.78 -6.24 -3.18
CA ALA A 37 -14.23 -7.61 -3.40
C ALA A 37 -15.46 -7.97 -2.56
N ASP A 38 -15.51 -7.52 -1.30
CA ASP A 38 -16.65 -7.73 -0.39
C ASP A 38 -17.88 -6.94 -0.88
N ASP A 39 -17.71 -5.71 -1.36
CA ASP A 39 -18.78 -4.88 -1.93
C ASP A 39 -19.29 -5.45 -3.27
N SER A 40 -18.39 -5.89 -4.15
CA SER A 40 -18.74 -6.61 -5.39
C SER A 40 -19.56 -7.87 -5.11
N ALA A 41 -19.21 -8.62 -4.05
CA ALA A 41 -19.94 -9.82 -3.66
C ALA A 41 -21.32 -9.50 -3.09
N ALA A 42 -21.48 -8.39 -2.36
CA ALA A 42 -22.76 -7.90 -1.88
C ALA A 42 -23.65 -7.38 -3.03
N GLY A 43 -23.09 -6.60 -3.96
CA GLY A 43 -23.79 -6.05 -5.13
C GLY A 43 -24.20 -7.09 -6.16
N SER A 44 -23.38 -8.13 -6.37
CA SER A 44 -23.69 -9.27 -7.25
C SER A 44 -24.90 -10.09 -6.80
N ALA A 45 -25.33 -9.94 -5.54
CA ALA A 45 -26.56 -10.55 -5.04
C ALA A 45 -27.82 -9.74 -5.41
N GLU A 46 -27.70 -8.45 -5.77
CA GLU A 46 -28.84 -7.55 -5.96
C GLU A 46 -28.91 -6.81 -7.33
N ALA A 47 -27.83 -6.68 -8.13
CA ALA A 47 -27.88 -5.95 -9.42
C ALA A 47 -26.86 -6.39 -10.50
N GLY A 48 -27.10 -5.95 -11.75
CA GLY A 48 -26.52 -6.43 -13.01
C GLY A 48 -25.03 -6.19 -13.26
N SER A 49 -24.52 -6.93 -14.26
CA SER A 49 -23.15 -7.45 -14.40
C SER A 49 -22.02 -6.49 -14.82
N ASP A 50 -22.28 -5.21 -15.11
CA ASP A 50 -21.24 -4.29 -15.65
C ASP A 50 -20.44 -3.55 -14.56
N GLU A 51 -21.09 -3.01 -13.52
CA GLU A 51 -20.39 -2.30 -12.42
C GLU A 51 -19.60 -3.29 -11.53
N ALA A 52 -20.19 -4.46 -11.22
CA ALA A 52 -19.50 -5.52 -10.49
C ALA A 52 -18.26 -6.07 -11.22
N GLY A 53 -18.18 -5.93 -12.55
CA GLY A 53 -17.00 -6.29 -13.34
C GLY A 53 -15.84 -5.31 -13.17
N GLY A 54 -16.15 -4.02 -13.01
CA GLY A 54 -15.17 -2.96 -12.77
C GLY A 54 -14.52 -3.06 -11.41
N ASP A 55 -15.32 -3.25 -10.36
CA ASP A 55 -14.83 -3.35 -8.98
C ASP A 55 -13.98 -4.61 -8.77
N ARG A 56 -14.34 -5.72 -9.43
CA ARG A 56 -13.53 -6.93 -9.44
C ARG A 56 -12.15 -6.71 -10.08
N ALA A 57 -12.11 -6.12 -11.27
CA ALA A 57 -10.84 -5.87 -11.96
C ALA A 57 -9.94 -4.91 -11.16
N GLN A 58 -10.55 -3.92 -10.50
CA GLN A 58 -9.84 -3.02 -9.60
C GLN A 58 -9.33 -3.76 -8.36
N ALA A 59 -10.15 -4.60 -7.70
CA ALA A 59 -9.72 -5.43 -6.58
C ALA A 59 -8.54 -6.34 -6.93
N GLU A 60 -8.58 -6.99 -8.11
CA GLU A 60 -7.49 -7.83 -8.62
C GLU A 60 -6.20 -7.01 -8.85
N ARG A 61 -6.30 -5.80 -9.40
CA ARG A 61 -5.17 -4.87 -9.56
C ARG A 61 -4.54 -4.51 -8.22
N LEU A 62 -5.35 -4.07 -7.25
CA LEU A 62 -4.89 -3.68 -5.91
C LEU A 62 -4.26 -4.88 -5.19
N ALA A 63 -4.80 -6.10 -5.33
CA ALA A 63 -4.19 -7.32 -4.80
C ALA A 63 -2.81 -7.61 -5.42
N GLY A 64 -2.64 -7.33 -6.72
CA GLY A 64 -1.34 -7.39 -7.39
C GLY A 64 -0.34 -6.37 -6.84
N LEU A 65 -0.76 -5.12 -6.64
CA LEU A 65 0.07 -4.06 -6.05
C LEU A 65 0.45 -4.38 -4.60
N ALA A 66 -0.51 -4.84 -3.79
CA ALA A 66 -0.28 -5.28 -2.43
C ALA A 66 0.83 -6.35 -2.36
N ARG A 67 0.79 -7.32 -3.27
CA ARG A 67 1.81 -8.37 -3.36
C ARG A 67 3.17 -7.81 -3.76
N TYR A 68 3.22 -6.92 -4.76
CA TYR A 68 4.45 -6.25 -5.18
C TYR A 68 5.11 -5.53 -4.01
N TRP A 69 4.35 -4.71 -3.29
CA TRP A 69 4.84 -3.95 -2.15
C TRP A 69 5.27 -4.85 -0.99
N PHE A 70 4.51 -5.92 -0.72
CA PHE A 70 4.87 -6.89 0.30
C PHE A 70 6.18 -7.61 -0.04
N ASP A 71 6.39 -7.98 -1.30
CA ASP A 71 7.65 -8.60 -1.74
C ASP A 71 8.84 -7.63 -1.59
N LYS A 72 8.65 -6.32 -1.85
CA LYS A 72 9.64 -5.27 -1.58
C LYS A 72 9.94 -5.11 -0.09
N ALA A 73 8.92 -5.11 0.77
CA ALA A 73 9.11 -5.05 2.22
C ALA A 73 9.84 -6.30 2.72
N ARG A 74 9.44 -7.49 2.26
CA ARG A 74 10.08 -8.75 2.65
C ARG A 74 11.55 -8.81 2.25
N ALA A 75 11.92 -8.29 1.09
CA ALA A 75 13.32 -8.24 0.64
C ALA A 75 14.21 -7.35 1.52
N GLN A 76 13.61 -6.40 2.24
CA GLN A 76 14.30 -5.48 3.15
C GLN A 76 14.27 -5.96 4.61
N ALA A 77 13.44 -6.95 4.93
CA ALA A 77 13.31 -7.45 6.28
C ALA A 77 14.54 -8.27 6.68
N PRO A 78 15.08 -8.11 7.90
CA PRO A 78 16.14 -8.97 8.44
C PRO A 78 15.70 -10.44 8.53
N ASP A 79 14.39 -10.65 8.72
CA ASP A 79 13.75 -11.96 8.76
C ASP A 79 12.41 -11.92 7.98
N PRO A 80 12.24 -12.77 6.94
CA PRO A 80 11.00 -12.86 6.17
C PRO A 80 9.76 -13.21 7.00
N SER A 81 9.91 -13.91 8.14
CA SER A 81 8.78 -14.27 9.01
C SER A 81 8.21 -13.05 9.73
N THR A 82 9.09 -12.10 10.10
CA THR A 82 8.71 -10.82 10.69
C THR A 82 7.87 -9.98 9.73
N ALA A 83 8.22 -9.94 8.45
CA ALA A 83 7.43 -9.22 7.45
C ALA A 83 5.99 -9.73 7.34
N ARG A 84 5.79 -11.06 7.37
CA ARG A 84 4.44 -11.67 7.34
C ARG A 84 3.63 -11.33 8.59
N ALA A 85 4.26 -11.42 9.77
CA ALA A 85 3.59 -11.10 11.02
C ALA A 85 3.20 -9.62 11.07
N ASP A 86 4.07 -8.73 10.62
CA ASP A 86 3.82 -7.29 10.58
C ASP A 86 2.71 -6.92 9.60
N PHE A 87 2.73 -7.53 8.40
CA PHE A 87 1.67 -7.38 7.42
C PHE A 87 0.31 -7.79 7.99
N ALA A 88 0.23 -8.98 8.59
CA ALA A 88 -1.03 -9.48 9.17
C ALA A 88 -1.56 -8.56 10.29
N ARG A 89 -0.68 -8.13 11.21
CA ARG A 89 -1.08 -7.23 12.31
C ARG A 89 -1.56 -5.87 11.79
N ARG A 90 -0.85 -5.27 10.83
CA ARG A 90 -1.20 -3.97 10.26
C ARG A 90 -2.46 -4.03 9.39
N GLN A 91 -2.61 -5.10 8.61
CA GLN A 91 -3.82 -5.35 7.83
C GLN A 91 -5.05 -5.47 8.73
N GLN A 92 -4.93 -6.19 9.84
CA GLN A 92 -6.02 -6.29 10.82
C GLN A 92 -6.32 -4.93 11.46
N ALA A 93 -5.31 -4.21 11.93
CA ALA A 93 -5.50 -2.88 12.54
C ALA A 93 -6.16 -1.88 11.59
N LEU A 94 -5.74 -1.85 10.32
CA LEU A 94 -6.35 -0.99 9.32
C LEU A 94 -7.77 -1.45 8.96
N GLY A 95 -8.01 -2.76 8.88
CA GLY A 95 -9.35 -3.31 8.69
C GLY A 95 -10.31 -2.91 9.82
N ASP A 96 -9.84 -2.94 11.08
CA ASP A 96 -10.61 -2.52 12.24
C ASP A 96 -10.91 -1.01 12.21
N GLU A 97 -9.93 -0.18 11.78
CA GLU A 97 -10.11 1.26 11.59
C GLU A 97 -11.16 1.57 10.52
N VAL A 98 -11.09 0.88 9.38
CA VAL A 98 -12.08 1.00 8.30
C VAL A 98 -13.47 0.57 8.79
N ALA A 99 -13.57 -0.58 9.46
CA ALA A 99 -14.84 -1.10 9.96
C ALA A 99 -15.47 -0.21 11.04
N ALA A 100 -14.65 0.53 11.79
CA ALA A 100 -15.12 1.51 12.77
C ALA A 100 -15.60 2.83 12.11
N SER A 101 -15.14 3.15 10.91
CA SER A 101 -15.58 4.34 10.17
C SER A 101 -16.96 4.12 9.55
N ARG A 102 -17.88 5.05 9.78
CA ARG A 102 -19.23 5.06 9.18
C ARG A 102 -19.39 6.07 8.05
N ASP A 103 -18.34 6.83 7.76
CA ASP A 103 -18.38 7.92 6.79
C ASP A 103 -17.54 7.57 5.55
N ALA A 104 -18.21 7.55 4.40
CA ALA A 104 -17.59 7.23 3.12
C ALA A 104 -16.53 8.26 2.73
N ALA A 105 -16.74 9.55 3.04
CA ALA A 105 -15.78 10.61 2.72
C ALA A 105 -14.49 10.45 3.56
N SER A 106 -14.63 10.11 4.84
CA SER A 106 -13.49 9.80 5.72
C SER A 106 -12.72 8.57 5.26
N LEU A 107 -13.40 7.52 4.79
CA LEU A 107 -12.76 6.33 4.24
C LEU A 107 -12.00 6.63 2.96
N GLN A 108 -12.62 7.38 2.04
CA GLN A 108 -11.97 7.80 0.80
C GLN A 108 -10.71 8.64 1.09
N GLY A 109 -10.80 9.63 1.98
CA GLY A 109 -9.65 10.45 2.35
C GLY A 109 -8.53 9.66 3.01
N LEU A 110 -8.86 8.63 3.81
CA LEU A 110 -7.88 7.73 4.40
C LEU A 110 -7.12 6.93 3.34
N PHE A 111 -7.84 6.40 2.33
CA PHE A 111 -7.21 5.64 1.25
C PHE A 111 -6.40 6.52 0.31
N GLU A 112 -6.90 7.69 -0.09
CA GLU A 112 -6.17 8.65 -0.91
C GLU A 112 -4.85 9.07 -0.24
N ALA A 113 -4.88 9.39 1.06
CA ALA A 113 -3.69 9.75 1.82
C ALA A 113 -2.66 8.61 1.91
N ARG A 114 -3.13 7.35 1.90
CA ARG A 114 -2.26 6.17 1.97
C ARG A 114 -1.70 5.74 0.62
N LEU A 115 -2.48 5.88 -0.45
CA LEU A 115 -2.13 5.38 -1.78
C LEU A 115 -1.35 6.41 -2.62
N ALA A 116 -1.58 7.71 -2.44
CA ALA A 116 -0.86 8.73 -3.20
C ALA A 116 0.68 8.62 -3.09
N PRO A 117 1.27 8.34 -1.91
CA PRO A 117 2.72 8.11 -1.81
C PRO A 117 3.18 6.84 -2.55
N CYS A 118 2.35 5.80 -2.60
CA CYS A 118 2.65 4.53 -3.26
C CYS A 118 2.65 4.68 -4.79
N GLU A 119 1.66 5.40 -5.33
CA GLU A 119 1.59 5.70 -6.76
C GLU A 119 2.79 6.55 -7.22
N ALA A 120 3.16 7.56 -6.43
CA ALA A 120 4.34 8.37 -6.70
C ALA A 120 5.64 7.53 -6.70
N ALA A 121 5.76 6.58 -5.77
CA ALA A 121 6.91 5.69 -5.69
C ALA A 121 6.98 4.70 -6.86
N MET A 122 5.84 4.24 -7.38
CA MET A 122 5.77 3.44 -8.60
C MET A 122 6.22 4.24 -9.82
N ALA A 123 5.71 5.47 -9.98
CA ALA A 123 6.05 6.34 -11.11
C ALA A 123 7.57 6.64 -11.14
N ALA A 124 8.15 7.01 -9.99
CA ALA A 124 9.57 7.29 -9.87
C ALA A 124 10.46 6.06 -10.19
N SER A 125 9.97 4.86 -9.89
CA SER A 125 10.67 3.59 -10.20
C SER A 125 10.63 3.23 -11.69
N SER A 126 9.66 3.75 -12.44
CA SER A 126 9.56 3.58 -13.89
C SER A 126 10.45 4.55 -14.65
N GLU A 127 10.59 5.80 -14.19
CA GLU A 127 11.45 6.81 -14.81
C GLU A 127 12.95 6.46 -14.72
N THR A 128 13.36 5.74 -13.68
CA THR A 128 14.77 5.31 -13.52
C THR A 128 15.17 4.12 -14.40
N GLN A 129 14.22 3.46 -15.07
CA GLN A 129 14.50 2.35 -16.00
C GLN A 129 14.71 2.82 -17.45
N ASP A 130 14.48 4.11 -17.75
CA ASP A 130 14.52 4.69 -19.09
C ASP A 130 15.81 5.52 -19.34
N GLU A 131 16.90 5.22 -18.64
CA GLU A 131 18.21 5.77 -19.00
C GLU A 131 18.86 4.85 -20.06
N PRO A 132 18.94 5.25 -21.35
CA PRO A 132 19.69 4.49 -22.32
C PRO A 132 21.16 4.54 -21.90
N GLN A 133 21.75 3.38 -21.61
CA GLN A 133 23.20 3.24 -21.54
C GLN A 133 23.77 3.58 -22.93
N ALA A 134 24.10 4.84 -23.12
CA ALA A 134 24.89 5.31 -24.25
C ALA A 134 26.35 4.89 -23.98
N SER A 135 26.73 3.81 -24.66
CA SER A 135 28.11 3.32 -24.83
C SER A 135 29.02 4.35 -25.50
#